data_AF-A0A946DR92-F1
#
_entry.id   AF-A0A946DR92-F1
#
_cell.length_a   1.000
_cell.length_b   1.000
_cell.length_c   1.000
_cell.angle_alpha   90.00
_cell.angle_beta   90.00
_cell.angle_gamma   90.00
#
_symmetry.space_group_name_H-M   'P 1'
#
loop_
_entity.id
_entity.type
_entity.pdbx_description
1 polymer ?
#
loop_
_entity_poly.entity_id
_entity_poly.type
_entity_poly.pdbx_seq_one_letter_code
_entity_poly.pdbx_strand_id
1 'polypeptide(L)' 'MNETMNVGLNPNERDLLLRGLRFVHSDILLEMIDPTPTSKQERSERLQEVESLVSQLNGSAPANATASV' A
#
# COMPACT_ATOMS: atom_id res chain seq x y z
N MET A 1 17.73 9.79 2.52
CA MET A 1 16.95 10.42 1.43
C MET A 1 15.62 9.70 1.36
N ASN A 2 14.62 10.16 2.08
CA ASN A 2 13.23 9.74 1.86
C ASN A 2 12.60 10.88 1.08
N GLU A 3 12.77 10.85 -0.24
CA GLU A 3 11.95 11.66 -1.14
C GLU A 3 10.53 11.13 -0.97
N THR A 4 9.77 11.75 -0.08
CA THR A 4 8.34 11.52 0.08
C THR A 4 7.75 11.80 -1.28
N MET A 5 7.44 10.74 -2.01
CA MET A 5 6.80 10.80 -3.31
C MET A 5 5.40 11.34 -3.03
N ASN A 6 5.27 12.67 -2.97
CA ASN A 6 4.00 13.37 -2.89
C ASN A 6 3.39 13.29 -4.28
N VAL A 7 2.99 12.07 -4.65
CA VAL A 7 2.24 11.83 -5.88
C VAL A 7 0.95 12.58 -5.65
N GLY A 8 0.78 13.70 -6.36
CA GLY A 8 -0.40 14.55 -6.30
C GLY A 8 -1.61 13.83 -6.89
N LEU A 9 -2.00 12.73 -6.26
CA LEU A 9 -3.07 11.84 -6.66
C LEU A 9 -4.39 12.51 -6.34
N ASN A 10 -5.29 12.52 -7.31
CA ASN A 10 -6.67 12.84 -7.03
C ASN A 10 -7.34 11.69 -6.24
N PRO A 11 -8.48 11.94 -5.58
CA PRO A 11 -9.14 10.91 -4.75
C PRO A 11 -9.46 9.62 -5.49
N ASN A 12 -9.76 9.68 -6.79
CA ASN A 12 -10.10 8.49 -7.59
C ASN A 12 -8.85 7.65 -7.91
N GLU A 13 -7.74 8.29 -8.23
CA GLU A 13 -6.46 7.61 -8.44
C GLU A 13 -5.98 6.94 -7.15
N ARG A 14 -6.15 7.64 -6.01
CA ARG A 14 -5.84 7.09 -4.69
C ARG A 14 -6.70 5.86 -4.37
N ASP A 15 -8.02 5.93 -4.60
CA ASP A 15 -8.92 4.81 -4.36
C ASP A 15 -8.57 3.62 -5.27
N LEU A 16 -8.25 3.88 -6.54
CA LEU A 16 -7.83 2.85 -7.48
C LEU A 16 -6.54 2.15 -7.01
N LEU A 17 -5.54 2.92 -6.57
CA LEU A 17 -4.30 2.37 -6.04
C LEU A 17 -4.52 1.56 -4.76
N LEU A 18 -5.34 2.04 -3.84
CA LEU A 18 -5.69 1.29 -2.62
C LEU A 18 -6.38 -0.04 -2.93
N ARG A 19 -7.27 -0.07 -3.92
CA ARG A 19 -7.89 -1.32 -4.40
C ARG A 19 -6.85 -2.26 -5.00
N GLY A 20 -5.92 -1.73 -5.81
CA GLY A 20 -4.82 -2.50 -6.38
C GLY A 20 -3.91 -3.11 -5.31
N LEU A 21 -3.50 -2.32 -4.31
CA LEU A 21 -2.69 -2.82 -3.20
C LEU A 21 -3.41 -3.90 -2.39
N ARG A 22 -4.73 -3.80 -2.23
CA ARG A 22 -5.53 -4.85 -1.58
C ARG A 22 -5.55 -6.16 -2.37
N PHE A 23 -5.55 -6.07 -3.70
CA PHE A 23 -5.40 -7.25 -4.56
C PHE A 23 -4.01 -7.87 -4.40
N VAL A 24 -2.94 -7.07 -4.47
CA VAL A 24 -1.55 -7.54 -4.31
C VAL A 24 -1.33 -8.20 -2.95
N HIS A 25 -1.85 -7.63 -1.87
CA HIS A 25 -1.81 -8.25 -0.55
C HIS A 25 -2.46 -9.65 -0.55
N SER A 26 -3.61 -9.78 -1.20
CA SER A 26 -4.33 -11.06 -1.29
C SER A 26 -3.59 -12.07 -2.15
N ASP A 27 -2.98 -11.63 -3.24
CA ASP A 27 -2.16 -12.44 -4.13
C ASP A 27 -0.95 -13.02 -3.39
N ILE A 28 -0.19 -12.19 -2.66
CA ILE A 28 0.95 -12.62 -1.83
C ILE A 28 0.52 -13.65 -0.77
N LEU A 29 -0.67 -13.51 -0.18
CA LEU A 29 -1.19 -14.48 0.78
C LEU A 29 -1.57 -15.82 0.13
N LEU A 30 -2.05 -15.79 -1.12
CA LEU A 30 -2.53 -16.96 -1.83
C LEU A 30 -1.44 -17.69 -2.63
N GLU A 31 -0.23 -17.11 -2.74
CA GLU A 31 0.90 -17.79 -3.37
C GLU A 31 1.16 -19.17 -2.77
N MET A 32 1.05 -20.20 -3.61
CA MET A 32 1.41 -21.57 -3.26
C MET A 32 2.91 -21.76 -3.41
N ILE A 33 3.63 -21.52 -2.31
CA ILE A 33 5.08 -21.72 -2.19
C ILE A 33 5.34 -22.66 -1.02
N ASP A 34 6.36 -23.52 -1.14
CA ASP A 34 6.80 -24.41 -0.07
C ASP A 34 7.24 -23.58 1.17
N PRO A 35 6.69 -23.83 2.37
CA PRO A 35 6.87 -22.97 3.54
C PRO A 35 8.23 -23.17 4.23
N THR A 36 9.30 -22.85 3.51
CA THR A 36 10.66 -22.75 4.04
C THR A 36 10.84 -21.49 4.89
N PRO A 37 11.80 -21.44 5.83
CA PRO A 37 12.08 -20.23 6.60
C PRO A 37 12.32 -18.99 5.72
N THR A 38 13.08 -19.15 4.63
CA THR A 38 13.35 -18.08 3.66
C THR A 38 12.08 -17.59 3.00
N SER A 39 11.24 -18.48 2.46
CA SER A 39 9.99 -18.08 1.80
C SER A 39 9.00 -17.37 2.72
N LYS A 40 8.99 -17.72 4.02
CA LYS A 40 8.16 -17.05 5.03
C LYS A 40 8.67 -15.65 5.30
N GLN A 41 9.98 -15.49 5.39
CA GLN A 41 10.61 -14.18 5.55
C GLN A 41 10.33 -13.28 4.34
N GLU A 42 10.57 -13.77 3.12
CA GLU A 42 10.30 -13.03 1.88
C GLU A 42 8.81 -12.65 1.75
N ARG A 43 7.90 -13.55 2.14
CA ARG A 43 6.46 -13.23 2.18
C ARG A 43 6.16 -12.12 3.19
N SER A 44 6.75 -12.18 4.38
CA SER A 44 6.57 -11.17 5.42
C SER A 44 7.10 -9.80 4.98
N GLU A 45 8.27 -9.76 4.34
CA GLU A 45 8.87 -8.54 3.81
C GLU A 45 7.97 -7.89 2.74
N ARG A 46 7.48 -8.69 1.78
CA ARG A 46 6.55 -8.21 0.74
C ARG A 46 5.23 -7.68 1.32
N LEU A 47 4.67 -8.34 2.32
CA LEU A 47 3.45 -7.87 3.00
C LEU A 47 3.70 -6.53 3.72
N GLN A 48 4.84 -6.39 4.40
CA GLN A 48 5.22 -5.16 5.10
C GLN A 48 5.41 -3.98 4.13
N GLU A 49 5.98 -4.22 2.94
CA GLU A 49 6.07 -3.21 1.89
C GLU A 49 4.69 -2.73 1.43
N VAL A 50 3.75 -3.66 1.21
CA VAL A 50 2.36 -3.32 0.84
C VAL A 50 1.68 -2.49 1.93
N GLU A 51 1.83 -2.86 3.20
CA GLU A 51 1.27 -2.10 4.32
C GLU A 51 1.87 -0.69 4.44
N SER A 52 3.17 -0.56 4.19
CA SER A 52 3.86 0.73 4.16
C SER A 52 3.29 1.63 3.05
N LEU A 53 3.07 1.09 1.85
CA LEU A 53 2.47 1.83 0.74
C LEU A 53 1.03 2.26 1.02
N VAL A 54 0.23 1.37 1.63
CA VAL A 54 -1.14 1.69 2.07
C VAL A 54 -1.13 2.84 3.10
N SER A 55 -0.22 2.79 4.08
CA SER A 55 -0.07 3.85 5.07
C SER A 55 0.35 5.18 4.44
N GLN A 56 1.26 5.17 3.48
CA GLN A 56 1.69 6.37 2.76
C GLN A 56 0.54 6.98 1.95
N LEU A 57 -0.25 6.18 1.25
CA LEU A 57 -1.41 6.67 0.48
C LEU A 57 -2.54 7.20 1.39
N ASN A 58 -2.76 6.58 2.55
CA ASN A 58 -3.75 7.07 3.51
C ASN A 58 -3.27 8.31 4.28
N GLY A 59 -1.98 8.41 4.59
CA GLY A 59 -1.33 9.54 5.24
C GLY A 59 -1.18 10.78 4.34
N SER A 60 -1.15 10.58 3.01
CA SER A 60 -1.19 11.65 2.00
C SER A 60 -2.60 12.22 1.76
N ALA A 61 -3.54 12.05 2.70
CA ALA A 61 -4.85 12.68 2.60
C ALA A 61 -4.69 14.20 2.41
N PRO A 62 -5.30 14.80 1.36
CA PRO A 62 -5.18 16.22 1.14
C PRO A 62 -5.77 16.95 2.35
N ALA A 63 -4.98 17.85 2.93
CA ALA A 63 -5.35 18.68 4.08
C ALA A 63 -6.52 19.67 3.81
N ASN A 64 -7.30 19.49 2.74
CA ASN A 64 -8.30 20.44 2.23
C ASN A 64 -9.69 19.82 2.02
N ALA A 65 -10.15 18.94 2.91
CA ALA A 65 -11.52 18.42 2.87
C ALA A 65 -12.45 19.00 3.96
N THR A 66 -12.04 20.01 4.72
CA THR A 66 -12.90 20.66 5.72
C THR A 66 -12.60 22.16 5.84
N ALA A 67 -13.32 23.01 5.10
CA ALA A 67 -13.80 24.34 5.54
C ALA A 67 -14.41 25.11 4.35
N SER A 68 -15.62 24.73 3.96
CA SER A 68 -16.58 25.63 3.32
C SER A 68 -17.98 25.17 3.76
N VAL A 69 -18.52 25.83 4.78
CA VAL A 69 -19.92 26.28 5.01
C VAL A 69 -20.00 26.84 6.43
#